data_AF-A0A355S8C5-F1
#
_entry.id   AF-A0A355S8C5-F1
#
_cell.length_a   1.000
_cell.length_b   1.000
_cell.length_c   1.000
_cell.angle_alpha   90.00
_cell.angle_beta   90.00
_cell.angle_gamma   90.00
#
_symmetry.space_group_name_H-M   'P 1'
#
loop_
_entity.id
_entity.type
_entity.pdbx_description
1 polymer ?
#
loop_
_entity_poly.entity_id
_entity_poly.type
_entity_poly.pdbx_seq_one_letter_code
_entity_poly.pdbx_strand_id
1 'polypeptide(L)'
;ERDLLTDRNWSVNLRDALKAQLEFDPGTATCMARAKNISPASIHLLSLLPEENSRSMAKAMASYVQGWNSEALSFVEKHLPPSAIPPLLTTLRGVWESELHLRPDLVGFLSRHGSEEDRKTASDFQQPPTSKIDLTPFAEKMKIVAWEKGDSVRGQAAYARYSCSTCHSGNRRLGPSLDNIAKRFSRDDLFRHINEPSLSLSDLYKATQITTADGVYIGMKVYGSEAQTILETGSNETIRFSRHDILSERSPNQSPMPAGLLLGASTLDLADLYAYLKTL
;
A
#
# COMPACT_ATOMS: atom_id res chain seq x y z
N GLU A 1 -33.10 25.75 -20.31
CA GLU A 1 -33.70 24.41 -20.14
C GLU A 1 -32.92 23.39 -20.96
N ARG A 2 -32.98 22.13 -20.51
CA ARG A 2 -32.34 20.89 -21.01
C ARG A 2 -32.64 20.65 -22.51
N ASP A 3 -31.91 19.88 -23.30
CA ASP A 3 -31.46 18.51 -23.04
C ASP A 3 -30.31 18.11 -23.97
N LEU A 4 -29.40 17.32 -23.40
CA LEU A 4 -28.36 16.55 -24.08
C LEU A 4 -28.88 15.12 -24.31
N LEU A 5 -28.44 14.51 -25.41
CA LEU A 5 -28.37 13.06 -25.69
C LEU A 5 -29.61 12.41 -26.33
N THR A 6 -29.65 12.49 -27.66
CA THR A 6 -30.12 11.38 -28.50
C THR A 6 -28.93 10.73 -29.23
N ASP A 7 -29.02 9.40 -29.27
CA ASP A 7 -28.35 8.43 -30.14
C ASP A 7 -27.02 7.74 -29.73
N ARG A 8 -27.22 6.47 -29.33
CA ARG A 8 -26.62 5.20 -29.81
C ARG A 8 -25.13 4.97 -29.48
N ASN A 9 -24.70 3.84 -28.91
CA ASN A 9 -25.14 2.48 -29.26
C ASN A 9 -24.53 1.46 -28.27
N TRP A 10 -25.28 0.98 -27.27
CA TRP A 10 -24.97 -0.29 -26.60
C TRP A 10 -26.28 -1.07 -26.37
N SER A 11 -26.26 -2.31 -26.84
CA SER A 11 -27.40 -3.17 -27.19
C SER A 11 -28.41 -3.48 -26.08
N VAL A 12 -29.68 -3.52 -26.49
CA VAL A 12 -30.91 -3.85 -25.73
C VAL A 12 -30.98 -5.35 -25.35
N ASN A 13 -29.94 -5.93 -24.75
CA ASN A 13 -30.06 -7.30 -24.20
C ASN A 13 -29.23 -7.57 -22.92
N LEU A 14 -28.40 -6.62 -22.46
CA LEU A 14 -27.68 -6.78 -21.19
C LEU A 14 -28.42 -6.12 -20.02
N ARG A 15 -29.15 -5.03 -20.29
CA ARG A 15 -29.90 -4.27 -19.27
C ARG A 15 -31.11 -5.04 -18.77
N ASP A 16 -31.84 -5.74 -19.65
CA ASP A 16 -32.99 -6.56 -19.26
C ASP A 16 -32.58 -7.88 -18.59
N ALA A 17 -31.42 -8.44 -18.97
CA ALA A 17 -30.80 -9.56 -18.26
C ALA A 17 -30.36 -9.18 -16.83
N LEU A 18 -29.81 -7.97 -16.64
CA LEU A 18 -29.46 -7.45 -15.31
C LEU A 18 -30.70 -7.07 -14.47
N LYS A 19 -31.80 -6.69 -15.11
CA LYS A 19 -33.07 -6.30 -14.46
C LYS A 19 -33.84 -7.49 -13.93
N ALA A 20 -33.75 -8.64 -14.61
CA ALA A 20 -34.40 -9.89 -14.19
C ALA A 20 -33.63 -10.65 -13.09
N GLN A 21 -32.34 -10.36 -12.90
CA GLN A 21 -31.45 -11.18 -12.07
C GLN A 21 -31.01 -10.53 -10.76
N LEU A 22 -31.25 -9.22 -10.59
CA LEU A 22 -30.75 -8.43 -9.45
C LEU A 22 -31.88 -7.84 -8.59
N GLU A 23 -33.01 -8.54 -8.43
CA GLU A 23 -34.12 -8.13 -7.55
C GLU A 23 -33.62 -7.58 -6.21
N PHE A 24 -33.50 -6.25 -6.09
CA PHE A 24 -32.94 -5.61 -4.90
C PHE A 24 -33.86 -4.50 -4.39
N ASP A 25 -34.37 -4.76 -3.19
CA ASP A 25 -35.22 -3.92 -2.37
C ASP A 25 -34.35 -3.22 -1.29
N PRO A 26 -34.41 -1.87 -1.15
CA PRO A 26 -33.75 -1.13 -0.07
C PRO A 26 -34.02 -1.66 1.35
N GLY A 27 -35.11 -2.39 1.57
CA GLY A 27 -35.40 -3.09 2.82
C GLY A 27 -34.45 -4.26 3.16
N THR A 28 -33.63 -4.73 2.20
CA THR A 28 -32.75 -5.91 2.37
C THR A 28 -31.32 -5.59 2.79
N ALA A 29 -30.93 -4.32 2.95
CA ALA A 29 -29.62 -3.94 3.51
C ALA A 29 -29.37 -4.56 4.89
N THR A 30 -30.40 -4.65 5.72
CA THR A 30 -30.39 -5.34 7.02
C THR A 30 -30.21 -6.86 6.89
N CYS A 31 -30.63 -7.44 5.78
CA CYS A 31 -30.49 -8.87 5.48
C CYS A 31 -29.05 -9.20 5.02
N MET A 32 -28.43 -8.32 4.24
CA MET A 32 -27.01 -8.44 3.85
C MET A 32 -26.06 -8.28 5.04
N ALA A 33 -26.43 -7.45 6.02
CA ALA A 33 -25.72 -7.33 7.31
C ALA A 33 -25.70 -8.66 8.08
N ARG A 34 -26.84 -9.38 8.10
CA ARG A 34 -26.96 -10.69 8.74
C ARG A 34 -26.17 -11.78 8.00
N ALA A 35 -25.94 -11.61 6.70
CA ALA A 35 -25.11 -12.49 5.88
C ALA A 35 -23.59 -12.20 5.99
N LYS A 36 -23.16 -11.22 6.79
CA LYS A 36 -21.75 -10.77 6.98
C LYS A 36 -21.04 -10.26 5.71
N ASN A 37 -21.77 -9.93 4.66
CA ASN A 37 -21.16 -9.52 3.38
C ASN A 37 -20.78 -8.03 3.34
N ILE A 38 -21.29 -7.20 4.26
CA ILE A 38 -21.06 -5.75 4.29
C ILE A 38 -20.99 -5.30 5.76
N SER A 39 -20.03 -4.44 6.12
CA SER A 39 -19.85 -3.96 7.50
C SER A 39 -20.95 -2.95 7.92
N PRO A 40 -21.28 -2.82 9.23
CA PRO A 40 -22.25 -1.84 9.71
C PRO A 40 -21.95 -0.39 9.31
N ALA A 41 -20.67 -0.04 9.24
CA ALA A 41 -20.21 1.27 8.78
C ALA A 41 -20.60 1.54 7.32
N SER A 42 -20.48 0.53 6.46
CA SER A 42 -20.85 0.58 5.05
C SER A 42 -22.35 0.82 4.83
N ILE A 43 -23.19 0.23 5.67
CA ILE A 43 -24.65 0.39 5.62
C ILE A 43 -25.06 1.83 5.96
N HIS A 44 -24.44 2.41 6.99
CA HIS A 44 -24.72 3.79 7.36
C HIS A 44 -24.41 4.74 6.19
N LEU A 45 -23.31 4.50 5.46
CA LEU A 45 -22.89 5.38 4.38
C LEU A 45 -23.75 5.23 3.11
N LEU A 46 -24.24 4.01 2.82
CA LEU A 46 -25.27 3.79 1.80
C LEU A 46 -26.55 4.58 2.08
N SER A 47 -26.92 4.76 3.36
CA SER A 47 -28.12 5.52 3.76
C SER A 47 -27.98 7.05 3.57
N LEU A 48 -26.75 7.55 3.44
CA LEU A 48 -26.49 8.98 3.19
C LEU A 48 -26.53 9.35 1.71
N LEU A 49 -26.61 8.36 0.80
CA LEU A 49 -26.66 8.56 -0.63
C LEU A 49 -28.10 8.61 -1.15
N PRO A 50 -28.39 9.37 -2.23
CA PRO A 50 -29.67 9.28 -2.93
C PRO A 50 -29.99 7.84 -3.37
N GLU A 51 -31.27 7.45 -3.35
CA GLU A 51 -31.72 6.05 -3.61
C GLU A 51 -31.25 5.46 -4.96
N GLU A 52 -31.04 6.31 -5.97
CA GLU A 52 -30.53 5.90 -7.27
C GLU A 52 -29.05 5.50 -7.23
N ASN A 53 -28.26 6.12 -6.35
CA ASN A 53 -26.82 5.96 -6.21
C ASN A 53 -26.45 4.88 -5.18
N SER A 54 -27.31 4.68 -4.18
CA SER A 54 -27.11 3.67 -3.14
C SER A 54 -27.11 2.24 -3.68
N ARG A 55 -27.92 1.92 -4.71
CA ARG A 55 -27.93 0.57 -5.32
C ARG A 55 -26.64 0.23 -6.07
N SER A 56 -26.11 1.18 -6.83
CA SER A 56 -24.84 0.99 -7.56
C SER A 56 -23.69 0.81 -6.58
N MET A 57 -23.65 1.62 -5.52
CA MET A 57 -22.66 1.51 -4.46
C MET A 57 -22.78 0.20 -3.68
N ALA A 58 -23.99 -0.20 -3.28
CA ALA A 58 -24.21 -1.45 -2.55
C ALA A 58 -23.72 -2.67 -3.35
N LYS A 59 -23.92 -2.66 -4.67
CA LYS A 59 -23.39 -3.70 -5.56
C LYS A 59 -21.86 -3.70 -5.63
N ALA A 60 -21.24 -2.52 -5.73
CA ALA A 60 -19.78 -2.39 -5.70
C ALA A 60 -19.20 -2.92 -4.38
N MET A 61 -19.76 -2.49 -3.25
CA MET A 61 -19.36 -2.93 -1.91
C MET A 61 -19.60 -4.44 -1.67
N ALA A 62 -20.65 -5.02 -2.26
CA ALA A 62 -20.95 -6.45 -2.15
C ALA A 62 -20.08 -7.35 -3.05
N SER A 63 -19.57 -6.81 -4.16
CA SER A 63 -18.77 -7.57 -5.14
C SER A 63 -17.31 -7.76 -4.73
N TYR A 64 -16.84 -6.97 -3.77
CA TYR A 64 -15.51 -7.10 -3.19
C TYR A 64 -15.64 -7.59 -1.75
N VAL A 65 -14.95 -8.68 -1.43
CA VAL A 65 -14.99 -9.38 -0.13
C VAL A 65 -14.61 -8.46 1.06
N GLN A 66 -14.12 -7.24 0.82
CA GLN A 66 -13.78 -6.24 1.83
C GLN A 66 -14.26 -4.79 1.51
N GLY A 67 -15.39 -4.61 0.82
CA GLY A 67 -16.32 -3.46 0.96
C GLY A 67 -15.87 -1.97 0.81
N TRP A 68 -14.58 -1.64 0.79
CA TRP A 68 -14.04 -0.29 0.75
C TRP A 68 -12.82 -0.27 -0.17
N ASN A 69 -12.88 0.55 -1.22
CA ASN A 69 -11.76 0.81 -2.12
C ASN A 69 -11.79 2.28 -2.58
N SER A 70 -10.72 2.72 -3.25
CA SER A 70 -10.59 4.05 -3.84
C SER A 70 -11.79 4.45 -4.72
N GLU A 71 -12.36 3.51 -5.47
CA GLU A 71 -13.53 3.73 -6.34
C GLU A 71 -14.79 4.04 -5.54
N ALA A 72 -15.03 3.29 -4.45
CA ALA A 72 -16.16 3.50 -3.57
C ALA A 72 -16.07 4.87 -2.87
N LEU A 73 -14.88 5.24 -2.39
CA LEU A 73 -14.62 6.54 -1.77
C LEU A 73 -14.77 7.70 -2.76
N SER A 74 -14.26 7.54 -3.98
CA SER A 74 -14.40 8.54 -5.05
C SER A 74 -15.86 8.76 -5.45
N PHE A 75 -16.64 7.69 -5.55
CA PHE A 75 -18.07 7.79 -5.85
C PHE A 75 -18.85 8.47 -4.72
N VAL A 76 -18.55 8.12 -3.46
CA VAL A 76 -19.15 8.82 -2.30
C VAL A 76 -18.79 10.30 -2.37
N GLU A 77 -17.51 10.65 -2.54
CA GLU A 77 -17.06 12.04 -2.63
C GLU A 77 -17.75 12.83 -3.76
N LYS A 78 -17.99 12.19 -4.91
CA LYS A 78 -18.62 12.82 -6.08
C LYS A 78 -20.11 13.07 -5.90
N HIS A 79 -20.82 12.23 -5.13
CA HIS A 79 -22.27 12.21 -5.08
C HIS A 79 -22.86 12.55 -3.71
N LEU A 80 -22.02 12.70 -2.68
CA LEU A 80 -22.45 13.07 -1.34
C LEU A 80 -22.62 14.60 -1.24
N PRO A 81 -23.75 15.09 -0.70
CA PRO A 81 -23.92 16.51 -0.46
C PRO A 81 -22.92 17.01 0.61
N PRO A 82 -22.43 18.27 0.55
CA PRO A 82 -21.48 18.80 1.53
C PRO A 82 -21.95 18.69 2.98
N SER A 83 -23.27 18.74 3.22
CA SER A 83 -23.87 18.59 4.54
C SER A 83 -23.72 17.18 5.14
N ALA A 84 -23.45 16.16 4.33
CA ALA A 84 -23.28 14.78 4.78
C ALA A 84 -21.80 14.38 4.99
N ILE A 85 -20.85 15.28 4.68
CA ILE A 85 -19.42 15.08 4.94
C ILE A 85 -19.12 14.96 6.45
N PRO A 86 -19.62 15.82 7.36
CA PRO A 86 -19.27 15.73 8.78
C PRO A 86 -19.68 14.40 9.46
N PRO A 87 -20.90 13.85 9.23
CA PRO A 87 -21.26 12.52 9.72
C PRO A 87 -20.39 11.39 9.14
N LEU A 88 -20.05 11.49 7.84
CA LEU A 88 -19.18 10.53 7.16
C LEU A 88 -17.78 10.50 7.79
N LEU A 89 -17.18 11.65 8.10
CA LEU A 89 -15.87 11.71 8.75
C LEU A 89 -15.83 10.94 10.07
N THR A 90 -16.88 11.03 10.89
CA THR A 90 -16.99 10.24 12.14
C THR A 90 -16.92 8.74 11.88
N THR A 91 -17.59 8.29 10.82
CA THR A 91 -17.59 6.87 10.43
C THR A 91 -16.21 6.47 9.90
N LEU A 92 -15.61 7.27 9.03
CA LEU A 92 -14.30 6.99 8.44
C LEU A 92 -13.17 6.97 9.48
N ARG A 93 -13.25 7.77 10.55
CA ARG A 93 -12.33 7.68 11.70
C ARG A 93 -12.43 6.32 12.39
N GLY A 94 -13.64 5.82 12.61
CA GLY A 94 -13.84 4.47 13.16
C GLY A 94 -13.26 3.38 12.25
N VAL A 95 -13.42 3.50 10.93
CA VAL A 95 -12.83 2.59 9.95
C VAL A 95 -11.29 2.70 9.95
N TRP A 96 -10.75 3.92 10.04
CA TRP A 96 -9.30 4.16 10.13
C TRP A 96 -8.65 3.45 11.33
N GLU A 97 -9.35 3.39 12.46
CA GLU A 97 -8.87 2.71 13.67
C GLU A 97 -9.00 1.19 13.57
N SER A 98 -10.12 0.69 13.07
CA SER A 98 -10.46 -0.75 13.09
C SER A 98 -9.92 -1.54 11.89
N GLU A 99 -9.80 -0.91 10.72
CA GLU A 99 -9.50 -1.58 9.44
C GLU A 99 -8.21 -1.03 8.83
N LEU A 100 -7.07 -1.49 9.35
CA LEU A 100 -5.72 -1.01 8.95
C LEU A 100 -5.46 -1.05 7.44
N HIS A 101 -6.02 -2.05 6.76
CA HIS A 101 -5.83 -2.28 5.33
C HIS A 101 -6.50 -1.22 4.45
N LEU A 102 -7.48 -0.47 4.98
CA LEU A 102 -8.22 0.58 4.27
C LEU A 102 -7.61 1.97 4.44
N ARG A 103 -6.62 2.13 5.32
CA ARG A 103 -5.96 3.42 5.56
C ARG A 103 -5.42 4.08 4.28
N PRO A 104 -4.75 3.36 3.35
CA PRO A 104 -4.25 3.96 2.11
C PRO A 104 -5.36 4.62 1.28
N ASP A 105 -6.54 4.01 1.22
CA ASP A 105 -7.68 4.52 0.47
C ASP A 105 -8.33 5.74 1.16
N LEU A 106 -8.37 5.74 2.50
CA LEU A 106 -8.97 6.81 3.30
C LEU A 106 -8.13 8.09 3.36
N VAL A 107 -6.81 7.96 3.20
CA VAL A 107 -5.85 9.08 3.23
C VAL A 107 -6.30 10.24 2.36
N GLY A 108 -6.65 9.98 1.09
CA GLY A 108 -7.01 11.04 0.15
C GLY A 108 -8.24 11.82 0.61
N PHE A 109 -9.24 11.10 1.14
CA PHE A 109 -10.49 11.69 1.62
C PHE A 109 -10.26 12.54 2.88
N LEU A 110 -9.52 12.02 3.86
CA LEU A 110 -9.21 12.72 5.10
C LEU A 110 -8.34 13.97 4.87
N SER A 111 -7.39 13.91 3.93
CA SER A 111 -6.58 15.08 3.55
C SER A 111 -7.41 16.22 2.94
N ARG A 112 -8.49 15.90 2.20
CA ARG A 112 -9.32 16.91 1.52
C ARG A 112 -10.44 17.46 2.40
N HIS A 113 -11.13 16.58 3.11
CA HIS A 113 -12.39 16.91 3.79
C HIS A 113 -12.32 16.87 5.31
N GLY A 114 -11.27 16.26 5.87
CA GLY A 114 -11.10 16.10 7.30
C GLY A 114 -10.81 17.39 8.06
N SER A 115 -10.91 17.31 9.39
CA SER A 115 -10.45 18.34 10.33
C SER A 115 -8.93 18.51 10.26
N GLU A 116 -8.38 19.52 10.94
CA GLU A 116 -6.93 19.69 11.04
C GLU A 116 -6.22 18.42 11.58
N GLU A 117 -6.86 17.74 12.52
CA GLU A 117 -6.34 16.50 13.11
C GLU A 117 -6.42 15.31 12.14
N ASP A 118 -7.49 15.22 11.35
CA ASP A 118 -7.63 14.19 10.31
C ASP A 118 -6.59 14.39 9.20
N ARG A 119 -6.37 15.65 8.77
CA ARG A 119 -5.37 15.99 7.76
C ARG A 119 -3.96 15.70 8.27
N LYS A 120 -3.70 15.99 9.55
CA LYS A 120 -2.44 15.62 10.20
C LYS A 120 -2.28 14.11 10.24
N THR A 121 -3.31 13.35 10.63
CA THR A 121 -3.27 11.89 10.67
C THR A 121 -3.04 11.27 9.28
N ALA A 122 -3.72 11.79 8.25
CA ALA A 122 -3.52 11.37 6.86
C ALA A 122 -2.12 11.76 6.36
N SER A 123 -1.65 12.96 6.69
CA SER A 123 -0.27 13.40 6.40
C SER A 123 0.75 12.52 7.10
N ASP A 124 0.57 12.19 8.37
CA ASP A 124 1.49 11.35 9.16
C ASP A 124 1.51 9.91 8.65
N PHE A 125 0.39 9.42 8.09
CA PHE A 125 0.33 8.13 7.41
C PHE A 125 0.97 8.15 6.02
N GLN A 126 0.82 9.26 5.27
CA GLN A 126 1.52 9.47 4.00
C GLN A 126 3.00 9.75 4.19
N GLN A 127 3.36 10.33 5.33
CA GLN A 127 4.74 10.46 5.72
C GLN A 127 5.28 9.05 5.88
N PRO A 128 6.40 8.75 5.20
CA PRO A 128 7.03 7.47 5.40
C PRO A 128 7.27 7.28 6.89
N PRO A 129 7.09 6.07 7.44
CA PRO A 129 7.33 5.84 8.85
C PRO A 129 8.71 6.37 9.19
N THR A 130 8.78 7.44 9.99
CA THR A 130 10.02 7.90 10.61
C THR A 130 10.34 6.92 11.72
N SER A 131 10.53 5.66 11.39
CA SER A 131 10.89 4.67 12.38
C SER A 131 12.38 4.87 12.64
N LYS A 132 12.71 5.62 13.68
CA LYS A 132 13.71 5.12 14.62
C LYS A 132 13.14 3.80 15.15
N ILE A 133 13.31 2.72 14.39
CA ILE A 133 13.09 1.38 14.91
C ILE A 133 14.01 1.27 16.12
N ASP A 134 13.46 0.97 17.29
CA ASP A 134 14.32 0.70 18.44
C ASP A 134 15.08 -0.60 18.16
N LEU A 135 16.32 -0.46 17.71
CA LEU A 135 17.22 -1.58 17.46
C LEU A 135 17.94 -2.05 18.72
N THR A 136 17.71 -1.44 19.89
CA THR A 136 18.34 -1.88 21.15
C THR A 136 18.09 -3.37 21.42
N PRO A 137 16.85 -3.90 21.29
CA PRO A 137 16.60 -5.33 21.47
C PRO A 137 17.31 -6.20 20.42
N PHE A 138 17.42 -5.70 19.18
CA PHE A 138 18.11 -6.42 18.11
C PHE A 138 19.63 -6.43 18.33
N ALA A 139 20.21 -5.32 18.78
CA ALA A 139 21.62 -5.20 19.13
C ALA A 139 21.98 -6.13 20.30
N GLU A 140 21.13 -6.22 21.33
CA GLU A 140 21.33 -7.19 22.42
C GLU A 140 21.23 -8.64 21.91
N LYS A 141 20.26 -8.94 21.02
CA LYS A 141 20.14 -10.25 20.38
C LYS A 141 21.42 -10.63 19.62
N MET A 142 22.04 -9.71 18.89
CA MET A 142 23.27 -9.98 18.14
C MET A 142 24.45 -10.41 19.01
N LYS A 143 24.51 -9.98 20.27
CA LYS A 143 25.59 -10.35 21.21
C LYS A 143 25.56 -11.82 21.62
N ILE A 144 24.39 -12.46 21.58
CA ILE A 144 24.19 -13.86 22.00
C ILE A 144 24.13 -14.84 20.83
N VAL A 145 24.29 -14.37 19.59
CA VAL A 145 24.30 -15.24 18.41
C VAL A 145 25.60 -16.04 18.34
N ALA A 146 25.49 -17.36 18.22
CA ALA A 146 26.60 -18.27 17.94
C ALA A 146 26.93 -18.28 16.44
N TRP A 147 27.59 -17.22 15.97
CA TRP A 147 27.84 -16.95 14.54
C TRP A 147 28.63 -18.06 13.82
N GLU A 148 29.47 -18.78 14.55
CA GLU A 148 30.28 -19.91 14.08
C GLU A 148 29.45 -21.16 13.79
N LYS A 149 28.22 -21.24 14.33
CA LYS A 149 27.29 -22.37 14.10
C LYS A 149 26.39 -22.17 12.88
N GLY A 150 26.56 -21.06 12.16
CA GLY A 150 25.79 -20.76 10.96
C GLY A 150 26.09 -21.74 9.83
N ASP A 151 25.03 -22.15 9.14
CA ASP A 151 25.08 -23.04 7.96
C ASP A 151 24.66 -22.28 6.70
N SER A 152 25.48 -22.35 5.65
CA SER A 152 25.24 -21.61 4.41
C SER A 152 24.03 -22.11 3.61
N VAL A 153 23.68 -23.40 3.69
CA VAL A 153 22.52 -23.96 2.98
C VAL A 153 21.23 -23.50 3.65
N ARG A 154 21.17 -23.54 4.98
CA ARG A 154 20.05 -22.93 5.73
C ARG A 154 20.01 -21.41 5.56
N GLY A 155 21.18 -20.78 5.47
CA GLY A 155 21.32 -19.36 5.20
C GLY A 155 20.76 -18.93 3.86
N GLN A 156 20.94 -19.74 2.81
CA GLN A 156 20.34 -19.51 1.51
C GLN A 156 18.81 -19.55 1.59
N ALA A 157 18.24 -20.49 2.35
CA ALA A 157 16.80 -20.54 2.58
C ALA A 157 16.30 -19.32 3.36
N ALA A 158 17.05 -18.86 4.37
CA ALA A 158 16.75 -17.62 5.10
C ALA A 158 16.79 -16.39 4.19
N TYR A 159 17.81 -16.30 3.31
CA TYR A 159 17.95 -15.22 2.32
C TYR A 159 16.75 -15.13 1.37
N ALA A 160 16.22 -16.27 0.93
CA ALA A 160 14.99 -16.32 0.14
C ALA A 160 13.75 -15.96 0.98
N ARG A 161 13.65 -16.46 2.21
CA ARG A 161 12.52 -16.22 3.12
C ARG A 161 12.38 -14.74 3.52
N TYR A 162 13.48 -14.02 3.67
CA TYR A 162 13.48 -12.57 3.90
C TYR A 162 13.42 -11.75 2.60
N SER A 163 13.11 -12.39 1.47
CA SER A 163 12.96 -11.76 0.16
C SER A 163 14.18 -10.96 -0.32
N CYS A 164 15.37 -11.26 0.20
CA CYS A 164 16.60 -10.55 -0.21
C CYS A 164 16.86 -10.76 -1.71
N SER A 165 16.57 -11.97 -2.21
CA SER A 165 16.75 -12.33 -3.62
C SER A 165 15.89 -11.51 -4.58
N THR A 166 14.74 -10.96 -4.14
CA THR A 166 13.84 -10.17 -4.99
C THR A 166 14.51 -8.90 -5.51
N CYS A 167 15.35 -8.27 -4.69
CA CYS A 167 16.00 -7.00 -5.03
C CYS A 167 17.50 -7.14 -5.33
N HIS A 168 18.16 -8.17 -4.82
CA HIS A 168 19.62 -8.31 -4.87
C HIS A 168 20.12 -9.42 -5.80
N SER A 169 19.25 -10.11 -6.53
CA SER A 169 19.64 -11.14 -7.51
C SER A 169 19.62 -10.59 -8.94
N GLY A 170 20.78 -10.42 -9.57
CA GLY A 170 20.94 -10.23 -11.03
C GLY A 170 20.36 -8.94 -11.65
N ASN A 171 19.27 -8.38 -11.11
CA ASN A 171 18.63 -7.15 -11.52
C ASN A 171 19.17 -5.98 -10.70
N ARG A 172 20.15 -5.25 -11.25
CA ARG A 172 20.79 -4.08 -10.62
C ARG A 172 19.87 -2.88 -10.41
N ARG A 173 18.59 -2.96 -10.82
CA ARG A 173 17.66 -1.82 -10.82
C ARG A 173 17.06 -1.54 -9.45
N LEU A 174 16.76 -2.57 -8.66
CA LEU A 174 16.12 -2.42 -7.34
C LEU A 174 17.13 -2.37 -6.19
N GLY A 175 18.20 -3.16 -6.27
CA GLY A 175 19.25 -3.19 -5.25
C GLY A 175 20.63 -3.48 -5.84
N PRO A 176 21.71 -3.06 -5.17
CA PRO A 176 23.06 -3.38 -5.57
C PRO A 176 23.34 -4.89 -5.43
N SER A 177 24.29 -5.40 -6.20
CA SER A 177 24.78 -6.77 -5.98
C SER A 177 25.38 -6.92 -4.58
N LEU A 178 25.03 -8.04 -3.93
CA LEU A 178 25.59 -8.46 -2.64
C LEU A 178 26.84 -9.34 -2.79
N ASP A 179 27.40 -9.46 -4.00
CA ASP A 179 28.65 -10.18 -4.19
C ASP A 179 29.74 -9.62 -3.28
N ASN A 180 30.48 -10.50 -2.62
CA ASN A 180 31.52 -10.18 -1.63
C ASN A 180 31.08 -9.20 -0.53
N ILE A 181 29.78 -9.12 -0.19
CA ILE A 181 29.28 -8.12 0.77
C ILE A 181 29.92 -8.28 2.15
N ALA A 182 30.13 -9.52 2.61
CA ALA A 182 30.75 -9.82 3.90
C ALA A 182 32.25 -9.47 3.98
N LYS A 183 32.90 -9.16 2.84
CA LYS A 183 34.27 -8.61 2.80
C LYS A 183 34.27 -7.08 2.83
N ARG A 184 33.17 -6.44 2.43
CA ARG A 184 33.04 -4.98 2.32
C ARG A 184 32.53 -4.34 3.61
N PHE A 185 31.72 -5.06 4.38
CA PHE A 185 31.09 -4.57 5.59
C PHE A 185 31.37 -5.49 6.78
N SER A 186 31.48 -4.90 7.97
CA SER A 186 31.48 -5.69 9.20
C SER A 186 30.13 -6.38 9.38
N ARG A 187 30.10 -7.45 10.18
CA ARG A 187 28.85 -8.14 10.52
C ARG A 187 27.84 -7.18 11.16
N ASP A 188 28.26 -6.39 12.13
CA ASP A 188 27.35 -5.50 12.86
C ASP A 188 26.81 -4.40 11.92
N ASP A 189 27.64 -3.88 11.02
CA ASP A 189 27.19 -2.92 10.00
C ASP A 189 26.21 -3.55 9.00
N LEU A 190 26.44 -4.79 8.58
CA LEU A 190 25.53 -5.50 7.67
C LEU A 190 24.13 -5.60 8.26
N PHE A 191 24.04 -6.16 9.47
CA PHE A 191 22.75 -6.36 10.12
C PHE A 191 22.10 -5.05 10.54
N ARG A 192 22.91 -4.00 10.80
CA ARG A 192 22.38 -2.64 10.98
C ARG A 192 21.76 -2.11 9.69
N HIS A 193 22.47 -2.16 8.56
CA HIS A 193 21.96 -1.69 7.28
C HIS A 193 20.75 -2.49 6.79
N ILE A 194 20.66 -3.78 7.11
CA ILE A 194 19.48 -4.58 6.75
C ILE A 194 18.23 -4.10 7.52
N ASN A 195 18.37 -3.66 8.77
CA ASN A 195 17.24 -3.17 9.57
C ASN A 195 16.99 -1.66 9.41
N GLU A 196 18.03 -0.87 9.13
CA GLU A 196 17.99 0.57 8.85
C GLU A 196 18.53 0.87 7.44
N PRO A 197 17.83 0.46 6.37
CA PRO A 197 18.35 0.58 5.01
C PRO A 197 18.45 2.03 4.53
N SER A 198 17.77 2.96 5.20
CA SER A 198 17.86 4.40 4.92
C SER A 198 19.06 5.10 5.60
N LEU A 199 19.85 4.38 6.42
CA LEU A 199 20.97 4.97 7.17
C LEU A 199 22.09 5.52 6.28
N SER A 200 22.36 4.85 5.16
CA SER A 200 23.33 5.28 4.16
C SER A 200 22.81 4.93 2.77
N LEU A 201 22.20 5.91 2.11
CA LEU A 201 21.62 5.77 0.79
C LEU A 201 22.48 6.48 -0.26
N SER A 202 22.92 5.72 -1.25
CA SER A 202 23.46 6.32 -2.47
C SER A 202 22.33 6.91 -3.31
N ASP A 203 22.60 8.04 -3.97
CA ASP A 203 21.66 8.68 -4.90
C ASP A 203 21.14 7.73 -5.99
N LEU A 204 21.94 6.72 -6.36
CA LEU A 204 21.59 5.71 -7.37
C LEU A 204 20.45 4.76 -6.93
N TYR A 205 20.17 4.68 -5.62
CA TYR A 205 19.17 3.77 -5.05
C TYR A 205 18.09 4.53 -4.25
N LYS A 206 17.94 5.84 -4.50
CA LYS A 206 16.85 6.62 -3.91
C LYS A 206 15.53 6.23 -4.56
N ALA A 207 14.56 5.85 -3.73
CA ALA A 207 13.21 5.64 -4.21
C ALA A 207 12.62 6.96 -4.73
N THR A 208 11.81 6.85 -5.77
CA THR A 208 10.96 7.93 -6.26
C THR A 208 9.54 7.65 -5.79
N GLN A 209 8.95 8.67 -5.18
CA GLN A 209 7.56 8.71 -4.78
C GLN A 209 6.78 9.53 -5.82
N ILE A 210 5.79 8.90 -6.43
CA ILE A 210 4.84 9.54 -7.33
C ILE A 210 3.47 9.56 -6.66
N THR A 211 2.90 10.74 -6.54
CA THR A 211 1.52 10.94 -6.10
C THR A 211 0.66 11.22 -7.32
N THR A 212 -0.41 10.46 -7.46
CA THR A 212 -1.45 10.62 -8.49
C THR A 212 -2.80 10.88 -7.82
N ALA A 213 -3.86 11.07 -8.61
CA ALA A 213 -5.22 11.12 -8.07
C ALA A 213 -5.66 9.80 -7.43
N ASP A 214 -5.11 8.67 -7.90
CA ASP A 214 -5.48 7.31 -7.49
C ASP A 214 -4.72 6.85 -6.23
N GLY A 215 -3.57 7.47 -5.93
CA GLY A 215 -2.78 7.11 -4.76
C GLY A 215 -1.31 7.49 -4.85
N VAL A 216 -0.53 6.97 -3.89
CA VAL A 216 0.91 7.17 -3.77
C VAL A 216 1.65 5.89 -4.14
N TYR A 217 2.61 6.02 -5.05
CA TYR A 217 3.44 4.94 -5.54
C TYR A 217 4.90 5.21 -5.18
N ILE A 218 5.58 4.19 -4.66
CA ILE A 218 7.00 4.27 -4.30
C ILE A 218 7.74 3.17 -5.05
N GLY A 219 8.80 3.55 -5.76
CA GLY A 219 9.61 2.62 -6.53
C GLY A 219 10.87 3.27 -7.09
N MET A 220 11.68 2.47 -7.77
CA MET A 220 12.86 2.95 -8.49
C MET A 220 12.45 3.55 -9.82
N LYS A 221 12.83 4.81 -10.08
CA LYS A 221 12.56 5.43 -11.38
C LYS A 221 13.51 4.87 -12.43
N VAL A 222 12.99 4.03 -13.31
CA VAL A 222 13.76 3.38 -14.38
C VAL A 222 13.73 4.17 -15.68
N TYR A 223 12.74 5.06 -15.84
CA TYR A 223 12.65 5.98 -16.98
C TYR A 223 11.90 7.25 -16.60
N GLY A 224 12.32 8.38 -17.17
CA GLY A 224 11.63 9.65 -17.05
C GLY A 224 11.80 10.49 -18.30
N SER A 225 10.71 11.12 -18.73
CA SER A 225 10.66 12.06 -19.86
C SER A 225 9.60 13.12 -19.58
N GLU A 226 9.45 14.09 -20.48
CA GLU A 226 8.36 15.07 -20.38
C GLU A 226 6.96 14.43 -20.58
N ALA A 227 6.88 13.27 -21.22
CA ALA A 227 5.62 12.59 -21.51
C ALA A 227 5.24 11.55 -20.46
N GLN A 228 6.21 10.81 -19.91
CA GLN A 228 5.96 9.68 -19.02
C GLN A 228 7.07 9.45 -18.00
N THR A 229 6.70 8.87 -16.86
CA THR A 229 7.60 8.32 -15.85
C THR A 229 7.29 6.85 -15.64
N ILE A 230 8.31 6.02 -15.46
CA ILE A 230 8.17 4.59 -15.18
C ILE A 230 8.85 4.27 -13.85
N LEU A 231 8.10 3.66 -12.94
CA LEU A 231 8.61 3.13 -11.67
C LEU A 231 8.68 1.60 -11.71
N GLU A 232 9.72 1.05 -11.12
CA GLU A 232 9.84 -0.38 -10.78
C GLU A 232 9.66 -0.51 -9.26
N THR A 233 8.64 -1.24 -8.81
CA THR A 233 8.31 -1.38 -7.38
C THR A 233 9.01 -2.59 -6.75
N GLY A 234 8.96 -2.71 -5.41
CA GLY A 234 9.55 -3.84 -4.68
C GLY A 234 8.96 -5.23 -5.02
N SER A 235 7.81 -5.29 -5.71
CA SER A 235 7.24 -6.52 -6.27
C SER A 235 7.78 -6.86 -7.68
N ASN A 236 8.79 -6.13 -8.17
CA ASN A 236 9.32 -6.21 -9.53
C ASN A 236 8.27 -5.86 -10.61
N GLU A 237 7.24 -5.10 -10.21
CA GLU A 237 6.20 -4.60 -11.11
C GLU A 237 6.64 -3.26 -11.71
N THR A 238 6.37 -3.08 -13.01
CA THR A 238 6.65 -1.83 -13.71
C THR A 238 5.36 -1.03 -13.86
N ILE A 239 5.27 0.12 -13.21
CA ILE A 239 4.12 1.03 -13.30
C ILE A 239 4.50 2.22 -14.18
N ARG A 240 3.63 2.52 -15.16
CA ARG A 240 3.81 3.65 -16.07
C ARG A 240 2.83 4.76 -15.72
N PHE A 241 3.34 5.97 -15.63
CA PHE A 241 2.58 7.18 -15.34
C PHE A 241 2.70 8.14 -16.53
N SER A 242 1.56 8.61 -17.05
CA SER A 242 1.56 9.79 -17.92
C SER A 242 1.91 11.01 -17.10
N ARG A 243 2.59 12.00 -17.68
CA ARG A 243 2.92 13.24 -16.98
C ARG A 243 1.68 13.96 -16.43
N HIS A 244 0.53 13.83 -17.10
CA HIS A 244 -0.73 14.45 -16.69
C HIS A 244 -1.35 13.80 -15.45
N ASP A 245 -0.99 12.56 -15.14
CA ASP A 245 -1.52 11.81 -14.00
C ASP A 245 -0.69 12.05 -12.72
N ILE A 246 0.52 12.64 -12.86
CA ILE A 246 1.45 12.90 -11.76
C ILE A 246 1.11 14.25 -11.12
N LEU A 247 0.51 14.20 -9.93
CA LEU A 247 0.26 15.37 -9.10
C LEU A 247 1.55 15.86 -8.42
N SER A 248 2.41 14.94 -7.99
CA SER A 248 3.74 15.29 -7.49
C SER A 248 4.73 14.15 -7.65
N GLU A 249 5.99 14.47 -7.90
CA GLU A 249 7.10 13.54 -7.91
C GLU A 249 8.15 14.02 -6.90
N ARG A 250 8.57 13.15 -5.99
CA ARG A 250 9.60 13.44 -4.97
C ARG A 250 10.55 12.26 -4.86
N SER A 251 11.77 12.51 -4.42
CA SER A 251 12.75 11.45 -4.15
C SER A 251 13.11 11.49 -2.67
N PRO A 252 12.29 10.90 -1.78
CA PRO A 252 12.59 10.87 -0.36
C PRO A 252 13.96 10.21 -0.12
N ASN A 253 14.69 10.67 0.90
CA ASN A 253 15.91 10.01 1.37
C ASN A 253 15.54 8.71 2.11
N GLN A 254 14.87 7.80 1.40
CA GLN A 254 14.37 6.54 1.93
C GLN A 254 14.70 5.40 0.97
N SER A 255 15.09 4.27 1.55
CA SER A 255 15.36 3.06 0.81
C SER A 255 14.06 2.44 0.31
N PRO A 256 14.04 1.86 -0.90
CA PRO A 256 12.98 0.93 -1.29
C PRO A 256 13.03 -0.39 -0.51
N MET A 257 14.13 -0.70 0.17
CA MET A 257 14.24 -1.87 1.05
C MET A 257 13.41 -1.65 2.34
N PRO A 258 12.55 -2.61 2.73
CA PRO A 258 11.76 -2.52 3.96
C PRO A 258 12.65 -2.41 5.20
N ALA A 259 12.29 -1.52 6.13
CA ALA A 259 12.98 -1.39 7.42
C ALA A 259 12.57 -2.52 8.39
N GLY A 260 13.48 -2.91 9.27
CA GLY A 260 13.21 -3.90 10.33
C GLY A 260 13.02 -5.35 9.87
N LEU A 261 13.52 -5.72 8.68
CA LEU A 261 13.35 -7.05 8.09
C LEU A 261 13.73 -8.23 9.00
N LEU A 262 14.70 -8.03 9.90
CA LEU A 262 15.25 -9.10 10.75
C LEU A 262 14.84 -8.99 12.22
N LEU A 263 13.92 -8.08 12.58
CA LEU A 263 13.49 -7.93 13.98
C LEU A 263 12.93 -9.24 14.56
N GLY A 264 12.16 -9.97 13.75
CA GLY A 264 11.60 -11.28 14.11
C GLY A 264 12.52 -12.49 13.91
N ALA A 265 13.75 -12.30 13.43
CA ALA A 265 14.67 -13.42 13.16
C ALA A 265 15.15 -14.08 14.46
N SER A 266 15.28 -15.41 14.44
CA SER A 266 15.93 -16.15 15.54
C SER A 266 17.45 -15.99 15.49
N THR A 267 18.14 -16.29 16.59
CA THR A 267 19.62 -16.22 16.62
C THR A 267 20.27 -17.18 15.63
N LEU A 268 19.66 -18.35 15.40
CA LEU A 268 20.12 -19.31 14.39
C LEU A 268 19.91 -18.78 12.97
N ASP A 269 18.76 -18.14 12.69
CA ASP A 269 18.52 -17.53 11.38
C ASP A 269 19.54 -16.44 11.04
N LEU A 270 19.95 -15.65 12.04
CA LEU A 270 20.98 -14.63 11.88
C LEU A 270 22.35 -15.26 11.57
N ALA A 271 22.73 -16.30 12.31
CA ALA A 271 23.98 -17.02 12.08
C ALA A 271 24.01 -17.69 10.69
N ASP A 272 22.94 -18.37 10.32
CA ASP A 272 22.77 -19.03 9.02
C ASP A 272 22.80 -18.01 7.88
N LEU A 273 22.02 -16.93 7.98
CA LEU A 273 22.01 -15.85 6.98
C LEU A 273 23.41 -15.26 6.79
N TYR A 274 24.13 -14.98 7.89
CA TYR A 274 25.51 -14.49 7.80
C TYR A 274 26.46 -15.50 7.16
N ALA A 275 26.29 -16.80 7.45
CA ALA A 275 27.08 -17.86 6.82
C ALA A 275 26.90 -17.88 5.30
N TYR A 276 25.68 -17.67 4.79
CA TYR A 276 25.40 -17.55 3.37
C TYR A 276 25.91 -16.22 2.76
N LEU A 277 25.75 -15.09 3.45
CA LEU A 277 26.29 -13.80 2.96
C LEU A 277 27.82 -13.82 2.79
N LYS A 278 28.53 -14.67 3.53
CA LYS A 278 29.98 -14.90 3.36
C LYS A 278 30.34 -15.71 2.10
N THR A 279 29.39 -16.44 1.52
CA THR A 279 29.61 -17.22 0.29
C THR A 279 29.30 -16.44 -0.99
N LEU A 280 28.66 -15.28 -0.88
CA LEU A 280 28.41 -14.35 -1.98
C LEU A 280 29.68 -13.57 -2.36
#